data_AF-A0A965TXF7-F1
#
_entry.id   AF-A0A965TXF7-F1
#
_cell.length_a   1.000
_cell.length_b   1.000
_cell.length_c   1.000
_cell.angle_alpha   90.00
_cell.angle_beta   90.00
_cell.angle_gamma   90.00
#
_symmetry.space_group_name_H-M   'P 1'
#
loop_
_entity.id
_entity.type
_entity.pdbx_description
1 polymer ?
#
loop_
_entity_poly.entity_id
_entity_poly.type
_entity_poly.pdbx_seq_one_letter_code
_entity_poly.pdbx_strand_id
1 'polypeptide(L)'
;MSISIADKQIELDRAKSKYLLFSDAEDRVVRGGQSMTIDDGDMRRTVSRVDVKWLSERTSYWKNEVFRLTKEIENMGRKGRSGIYVRLS
;
A
#
# COMPACT_ATOMS: atom_id res chain seq x y z
N MET A 1 17.77 6.45 -17.09
CA MET A 1 17.52 5.06 -16.65
C MET A 1 16.07 4.73 -16.99
N SER A 2 15.83 3.68 -17.77
CA SER A 2 14.46 3.21 -18.05
C SER A 2 14.00 2.33 -16.90
N ILE A 3 12.94 2.74 -16.19
CA ILE A 3 12.35 1.91 -15.12
C ILE A 3 11.78 0.63 -15.77
N SER A 4 12.18 -0.53 -15.26
CA SER A 4 11.72 -1.82 -15.81
C SER A 4 10.41 -2.28 -15.15
N ILE A 5 9.66 -3.13 -15.85
CA ILE A 5 8.47 -3.80 -15.27
C ILE A 5 8.85 -4.61 -14.03
N ALA A 6 10.05 -5.21 -14.02
CA ALA A 6 10.56 -5.99 -12.89
C ALA A 6 10.74 -5.11 -11.64
N ASP A 7 11.29 -3.90 -11.78
CA ASP A 7 11.45 -2.95 -10.67
C ASP A 7 10.09 -2.56 -10.10
N LYS A 8 9.10 -2.29 -10.98
CA LYS A 8 7.73 -1.98 -10.57
C LYS A 8 7.03 -3.14 -9.89
N GLN A 9 7.30 -4.37 -10.30
CA GLN A 9 6.77 -5.55 -9.63
C GLN A 9 7.33 -5.69 -8.20
N ILE A 10 8.61 -5.40 -8.01
CA ILE A 10 9.23 -5.37 -6.67
C ILE A 10 8.60 -4.27 -5.80
N GLU A 11 8.39 -3.08 -6.34
CA GLU A 11 7.66 -1.99 -5.65
C GLU A 11 6.25 -2.43 -5.25
N LEU A 12 5.51 -3.08 -6.17
CA LEU A 12 4.16 -3.56 -5.92
C LEU A 12 4.13 -4.61 -4.79
N ASP A 13 5.06 -5.54 -4.78
CA ASP A 13 5.10 -6.60 -3.76
C ASP A 13 5.46 -6.04 -2.38
N ARG A 14 6.33 -5.02 -2.32
CA ARG A 14 6.58 -4.26 -1.10
C ARG A 14 5.32 -3.52 -0.62
N ALA A 15 4.63 -2.82 -1.53
CA ALA A 15 3.40 -2.10 -1.19
C ALA A 15 2.29 -3.04 -0.70
N LYS A 16 2.13 -4.23 -1.31
CA LYS A 16 1.20 -5.27 -0.85
C LYS A 16 1.54 -5.77 0.54
N SER A 17 2.83 -6.01 0.81
CA SER A 17 3.28 -6.47 2.13
C SER A 17 2.97 -5.43 3.21
N LYS A 18 3.23 -4.15 2.92
CA LYS A 18 2.88 -3.03 3.82
C LYS A 18 1.36 -2.94 4.01
N TYR A 19 0.58 -3.00 2.93
CA TYR A 19 -0.89 -2.97 3.00
C TYR A 19 -1.43 -4.07 3.91
N LEU A 20 -0.94 -5.30 3.77
CA LEU A 20 -1.35 -6.43 4.61
C LEU A 20 -1.00 -6.20 6.08
N LEU A 21 0.20 -5.68 6.36
CA LEU A 21 0.63 -5.37 7.72
C LEU A 21 -0.29 -4.33 8.40
N PHE A 22 -0.59 -3.23 7.72
CA PHE A 22 -1.48 -2.19 8.29
C PHE A 22 -2.93 -2.64 8.36
N SER A 23 -3.41 -3.41 7.39
CA SER A 23 -4.76 -3.95 7.41
C SER A 23 -4.97 -4.95 8.55
N ASP A 24 -4.00 -5.82 8.83
CA ASP A 24 -4.03 -6.73 10.00
C ASP A 24 -3.96 -5.95 11.30
N ALA A 25 -3.12 -4.91 11.36
CA ALA A 25 -3.02 -4.07 12.54
C ALA A 25 -4.31 -3.29 12.83
N GLU A 26 -4.94 -2.71 11.80
CA GLU A 26 -6.24 -2.06 11.92
C GLU A 26 -7.29 -3.06 12.43
N ASP A 27 -7.33 -4.29 11.91
CA ASP A 27 -8.29 -5.29 12.36
C ASP A 27 -8.10 -5.68 13.85
N ARG A 28 -6.85 -5.96 14.26
CA ARG A 28 -6.52 -6.30 15.65
C ARG A 28 -6.79 -5.17 16.63
N VAL A 29 -6.50 -3.93 16.23
CA VAL A 29 -6.69 -2.75 17.08
C VAL A 29 -8.17 -2.35 17.14
N VAL A 30 -8.87 -2.30 16.00
CA VAL A 30 -10.27 -1.87 15.91
C VAL A 30 -11.20 -2.92 16.48
N ARG A 31 -11.07 -4.19 16.04
CA ARG A 31 -11.96 -5.28 16.43
C ARG A 31 -11.49 -5.99 17.69
N GLY A 32 -10.20 -6.28 17.78
CA GLY A 32 -9.62 -7.00 18.91
C GLY A 32 -9.39 -6.13 20.15
N GLY A 33 -9.30 -4.81 19.99
CA GLY A 33 -8.98 -3.88 21.08
C GLY A 33 -7.57 -4.05 21.64
N GLN A 34 -6.70 -4.79 20.94
CA GLN A 34 -5.35 -5.12 21.37
C GLN A 34 -4.38 -4.03 20.90
N SER A 35 -3.38 -3.71 21.73
CA SER A 35 -2.23 -2.93 21.30
C SER A 35 -1.23 -3.85 20.61
N MET A 36 -0.55 -3.37 19.58
CA MET A 36 0.50 -4.11 18.89
C MET A 36 1.64 -3.23 18.43
N THR A 37 2.82 -3.80 18.28
CA THR A 37 3.97 -3.11 17.70
C THR A 37 4.09 -3.45 16.23
N ILE A 38 3.99 -2.43 15.39
CA ILE A 38 4.28 -2.53 13.96
C ILE A 38 5.76 -2.22 13.79
N ASP A 39 6.47 -3.11 13.10
CA ASP A 39 7.83 -2.89 12.61
C ASP A 39 7.82 -3.19 11.11
N ASP A 40 7.96 -2.14 10.31
CA ASP A 40 7.85 -2.24 8.85
C ASP A 40 9.20 -2.00 8.14
N GLY A 41 10.29 -1.89 8.90
CA GLY A 41 11.63 -1.59 8.40
C GLY A 41 11.95 -0.09 8.26
N ASP A 42 10.93 0.76 8.06
CA ASP A 42 11.09 2.23 8.02
C ASP A 42 10.74 2.85 9.38
N MET A 43 9.81 2.23 10.09
CA MET A 43 9.39 2.64 11.42
C MET A 43 9.07 1.45 12.31
N ARG A 44 9.23 1.69 13.61
CA ARG A 44 8.76 0.82 14.68
C ARG A 44 7.86 1.62 15.61
N ARG A 45 6.58 1.28 15.69
CA ARG A 45 5.59 1.99 16.51
C ARG A 45 4.61 1.04 17.17
N THR A 46 4.37 1.25 18.46
CA THR A 46 3.25 0.63 19.16
C THR A 46 1.97 1.39 18.86
N VAL A 47 0.95 0.69 18.37
CA VAL A 47 -0.37 1.22 18.02
C VAL A 47 -1.44 0.61 18.91
N SER A 48 -2.46 1.40 19.20
CA SER A 48 -3.61 0.99 20.03
C SER A 48 -4.90 1.67 19.54
N ARG A 49 -6.01 1.51 20.27
CA ARG A 49 -7.33 2.06 19.86
C ARG A 49 -7.34 3.58 19.63
N VAL A 50 -6.43 4.32 20.25
CA VAL A 50 -6.31 5.77 20.01
C VAL A 50 -5.66 6.10 18.66
N ASP A 51 -4.92 5.16 18.09
CA ASP A 51 -4.23 5.30 16.80
C ASP A 51 -5.07 4.81 15.61
N VAL A 52 -6.35 4.43 15.81
CA VAL A 52 -7.20 3.88 14.74
C VAL A 52 -7.28 4.80 13.52
N LYS A 53 -7.40 6.12 13.73
CA LYS A 53 -7.41 7.08 12.63
C LYS A 53 -6.12 7.02 11.81
N TRP A 54 -4.98 7.00 12.49
CA TRP A 54 -3.68 6.89 11.85
C TRP A 54 -3.51 5.56 11.11
N LEU A 55 -3.97 4.45 11.69
CA LEU A 55 -3.98 3.14 11.03
C LEU A 55 -4.81 3.17 9.75
N SER A 56 -6.03 3.69 9.81
CA SER A 56 -6.93 3.76 8.65
C SER A 56 -6.36 4.62 7.52
N GLU A 57 -5.71 5.74 7.86
CA GLU A 57 -5.00 6.59 6.90
C GLU A 57 -3.83 5.84 6.24
N ARG A 58 -3.04 5.08 7.01
CA ARG A 58 -1.94 4.24 6.50
C ARG A 58 -2.43 3.10 5.63
N THR A 59 -3.46 2.37 6.07
CA THR A 59 -4.10 1.30 5.29
C THR A 59 -4.60 1.84 3.96
N SER A 60 -5.29 2.99 3.98
CA SER A 60 -5.82 3.64 2.77
C SER A 60 -4.72 4.09 1.81
N TYR A 61 -3.64 4.67 2.34
CA TYR A 61 -2.48 5.05 1.54
C TYR A 61 -1.89 3.84 0.80
N TRP A 62 -1.58 2.76 1.51
CA TRP A 62 -0.98 1.58 0.89
C TRP A 62 -1.94 0.85 -0.07
N LYS A 63 -3.24 0.87 0.21
CA LYS A 63 -4.27 0.37 -0.73
C LYS A 63 -4.24 1.14 -2.05
N ASN A 64 -4.20 2.47 -1.99
CA ASN A 64 -4.12 3.33 -3.17
C ASN A 64 -2.80 3.13 -3.91
N GLU A 65 -1.70 2.94 -3.19
CA GLU A 65 -0.39 2.70 -3.76
C GLU A 65 -0.33 1.35 -4.51
N VAL A 66 -0.88 0.28 -3.93
CA VAL A 66 -1.04 -1.02 -4.60
C VAL A 66 -1.87 -0.87 -5.88
N PHE A 67 -2.97 -0.12 -5.83
CA PHE A 67 -3.81 0.12 -7.00
C PHE A 67 -3.06 0.91 -8.09
N ARG A 68 -2.36 1.98 -7.71
CA ARG A 68 -1.55 2.82 -8.63
C ARG A 68 -0.47 1.98 -9.32
N LEU A 69 0.32 1.23 -8.56
CA LEU A 69 1.41 0.39 -9.09
C LEU A 69 0.87 -0.73 -9.98
N THR A 70 -0.26 -1.35 -9.62
CA THR A 70 -0.92 -2.35 -10.47
C THR A 70 -1.31 -1.73 -11.82
N LYS A 71 -1.91 -0.53 -11.83
CA LYS A 71 -2.28 0.18 -13.06
C LYS A 71 -1.07 0.59 -13.89
N GLU A 72 0.02 1.03 -13.25
CA GLU A 72 1.28 1.35 -13.94
C GLU A 72 1.86 0.13 -14.65
N ILE A 73 1.94 -1.01 -13.96
CA ILE A 73 2.44 -2.27 -14.54
C ILE A 73 1.55 -2.74 -15.69
N GLU A 74 0.22 -2.70 -15.52
CA GLU A 74 -0.73 -3.02 -16.60
C GLU A 74 -0.50 -2.13 -17.83
N ASN A 75 -0.28 -0.83 -17.63
CA ASN A 75 -0.03 0.12 -18.72
C ASN A 75 1.33 -0.10 -19.40
N MET A 76 2.36 -0.48 -18.65
CA MET A 76 3.68 -0.83 -19.20
C MET A 76 3.66 -2.13 -20.00
N GLY A 77 2.88 -3.13 -19.56
CA GLY A 77 2.70 -4.39 -20.27
C GLY A 77 1.87 -4.27 -21.56
N ARG A 78 1.02 -3.24 -21.66
CA ARG A 78 0.23 -2.95 -22.87
C ARG A 78 1.07 -2.17 -23.89
N LYS A 79 1.94 -2.87 -24.61
CA LYS A 79 2.46 -2.41 -25.91
C LYS A 79 1.28 -2.23 -26.88
N GLY A 80 0.62 -1.06 -26.91
CA GLY A 80 -0.37 -0.74 -27.93
C GLY A 80 -1.57 0.16 -27.55
N ARG A 81 -1.67 0.71 -26.34
CA ARG A 81 -2.69 1.75 -26.05
C ARG A 81 -2.02 3.06 -25.66
N SER A 82 -1.48 3.73 -26.67
CA SER A 82 -1.25 5.16 -26.67
C SER A 82 -2.57 5.88 -26.40
N GLY A 83 -2.68 6.49 -25.22
CA GLY A 83 -3.80 7.35 -24.85
C GLY A 83 -4.84 6.65 -23.99
N ILE A 84 -4.82 6.95 -22.69
CA ILE A 84 -5.97 7.51 -21.95
C ILE A 84 -5.38 7.93 -20.61
N TYR A 85 -5.31 9.25 -20.43
CA TYR A 85 -4.92 9.91 -19.19
C TYR A 85 -5.88 9.51 -18.07
N VAL A 86 -5.36 9.10 -16.92
CA VAL A 86 -6.16 9.00 -15.69
C VAL A 86 -6.20 10.38 -15.05
N ARG A 87 -7.31 11.09 -15.25
CA ARG A 87 -7.70 12.24 -14.40
C ARG A 87 -8.00 11.70 -13.00
N LEU A 88 -7.22 12.10 -12.01
CA LEU A 88 -7.66 12.07 -10.61
C LEU A 88 -8.58 13.29 -10.42
N SER A 89 -9.84 13.04 -10.06
CA SER A 89 -10.78 14.04 -9.55
C SER A 89 -10.88 13.87 -8.04
#